data_AF-A0A3D5KHZ4-F1
#
_entry.id   AF-A0A3D5KHZ4-F1
#
_cell.length_a   1.000
_cell.length_b   1.000
_cell.length_c   1.000
_cell.angle_alpha   90.00
_cell.angle_beta   90.00
_cell.angle_gamma   90.00
#
_symmetry.space_group_name_H-M   'P 1'
#
loop_
_entity.id
_entity.type
_entity.pdbx_description
1 polymer ?
#
loop_
_entity_poly.entity_id
_entity_poly.type
_entity_poly.pdbx_seq_one_letter_code
_entity_poly.pdbx_strand_id
1 'polypeptide(L)'
;VYNVSPETIRRAVALLEDSGVVAANKGSGIEVRSVAAAEKFIGQYRNNEYISTVRSNMLEILEKRKLLDKELEESIDRVVDFLDRFKKSTPFAMIEVKINDNSPVIDKKLLEVKFWQKTGATLIGYRRDGELVVSPGPDYAFRKGDTIIVIGAYDIYDKVVAFVN
;
A
#
# COMPACT_ATOMS: atom_id res chain seq x y z
N VAL A 1 -38.36 -32.30 -24.90
CA VAL A 1 -39.22 -31.19 -25.40
C VAL A 1 -38.87 -29.95 -24.58
N TYR A 2 -38.62 -28.81 -25.21
CA TYR A 2 -38.21 -27.58 -24.52
C TYR A 2 -39.31 -27.14 -23.52
N ASN A 3 -38.97 -26.90 -22.26
CA ASN A 3 -39.91 -26.67 -21.15
C ASN A 3 -40.52 -25.24 -21.17
N VAL A 4 -41.13 -24.86 -22.29
CA VAL A 4 -41.64 -23.51 -22.58
C VAL A 4 -42.99 -23.57 -23.30
N SER A 5 -43.72 -22.45 -23.30
CA SER A 5 -45.01 -22.36 -23.97
C SER A 5 -44.88 -22.45 -25.51
N PRO A 6 -45.90 -22.95 -26.24
CA PRO A 6 -45.90 -22.97 -27.71
C PRO A 6 -45.71 -21.60 -28.35
N GLU A 7 -46.21 -20.54 -27.71
CA GLU A 7 -46.05 -19.15 -28.17
C GLU A 7 -44.60 -18.66 -27.99
N THR A 8 -43.91 -19.10 -26.93
CA THR A 8 -42.47 -18.84 -26.74
C THR A 8 -41.64 -19.51 -27.83
N ILE A 9 -41.96 -20.76 -28.19
CA ILE A 9 -41.30 -21.48 -29.28
C ILE A 9 -41.53 -20.76 -30.61
N ARG A 10 -42.77 -20.36 -30.90
CA ARG A 10 -43.12 -19.63 -32.12
C ARG A 10 -42.32 -18.31 -32.24
N ARG A 11 -42.24 -17.53 -31.16
CA ARG A 11 -41.46 -16.28 -31.13
C ARG A 11 -39.96 -16.51 -31.32
N ALA A 12 -39.41 -17.53 -30.68
CA ALA A 12 -37.99 -17.87 -30.83
C ALA A 12 -37.65 -18.32 -32.26
N VAL A 13 -38.52 -19.11 -32.90
CA VAL A 13 -38.35 -19.54 -34.28
C VAL A 13 -38.47 -18.36 -35.25
N ALA A 14 -39.42 -17.45 -35.03
CA ALA A 14 -39.55 -16.24 -35.83
C ALA A 14 -38.28 -15.35 -35.75
N LEU A 15 -37.69 -15.19 -34.57
CA LEU A 15 -36.42 -14.45 -34.40
C LEU A 15 -35.24 -15.11 -35.13
N LEU A 16 -35.18 -16.44 -35.13
CA LEU A 16 -34.16 -17.20 -35.87
C LEU A 16 -34.40 -17.16 -37.40
N GLU A 17 -35.65 -17.08 -37.82
CA GLU A 17 -36.03 -16.96 -39.23
C GLU A 17 -35.73 -15.55 -39.78
N ASP A 18 -36.07 -14.50 -39.04
CA ASP A 18 -35.75 -13.10 -39.38
C ASP A 18 -34.23 -12.86 -39.51
N SER A 19 -33.43 -13.58 -38.71
CA SER A 19 -31.97 -13.54 -38.76
C SER A 19 -31.36 -14.48 -39.80
N GLY A 20 -32.19 -15.20 -40.57
CA GLY A 20 -31.77 -16.10 -41.65
C GLY A 20 -31.12 -17.40 -41.18
N VAL A 21 -31.25 -17.74 -39.90
CA VAL A 21 -30.68 -18.95 -39.30
C VAL A 21 -31.49 -20.18 -39.69
N VAL A 22 -32.82 -20.06 -39.67
CA VAL A 22 -33.75 -21.15 -39.98
C VAL A 22 -34.81 -20.72 -40.99
N ALA A 23 -35.57 -21.66 -41.53
CA ALA A 23 -36.82 -21.40 -42.23
C ALA A 23 -37.94 -22.31 -41.71
N ALA A 24 -39.11 -21.73 -41.47
CA ALA A 24 -40.29 -22.44 -41.01
C ALA A 24 -41.23 -22.72 -42.19
N ASN A 25 -41.23 -23.95 -42.69
CA ASN A 25 -42.05 -24.35 -43.83
C ASN A 25 -43.34 -25.03 -43.36
N LYS A 26 -44.47 -24.57 -43.90
CA LYS A 26 -45.79 -25.13 -43.56
C LYS A 26 -45.91 -26.57 -44.09
N GLY A 27 -45.83 -27.54 -43.19
CA GLY A 27 -45.97 -28.97 -43.50
C GLY A 27 -44.67 -29.79 -43.45
N SER A 28 -43.48 -29.16 -43.49
CA SER A 28 -42.19 -29.85 -43.43
C SER A 28 -41.31 -29.50 -42.21
N GLY A 29 -41.77 -28.59 -41.34
CA GLY A 29 -41.11 -28.28 -40.07
C GLY A 29 -40.12 -27.12 -40.18
N ILE A 30 -39.09 -27.14 -39.33
CA ILE A 30 -38.07 -26.10 -39.23
C ILE A 30 -36.76 -26.64 -39.81
N GLU A 31 -36.20 -25.93 -40.79
CA GLU A 31 -34.94 -26.30 -41.44
C GLU A 31 -33.85 -25.28 -41.14
N VAL A 32 -32.64 -25.74 -40.82
CA VAL A 32 -31.49 -24.85 -40.59
C VAL A 32 -30.93 -24.42 -41.94
N ARG A 33 -30.97 -23.11 -42.22
CA ARG A 33 -30.50 -22.54 -43.49
C ARG A 33 -29.01 -22.23 -43.50
N SER A 34 -28.49 -21.75 -42.36
CA SER A 34 -27.10 -21.29 -42.30
C SER A 34 -26.53 -21.40 -40.89
N VAL A 35 -25.48 -22.22 -40.77
CA VAL A 35 -24.68 -22.31 -39.53
C VAL A 35 -23.94 -21.00 -39.28
N ALA A 36 -23.41 -20.35 -40.32
CA ALA A 36 -22.72 -19.06 -40.19
C ALA A 36 -23.64 -17.94 -39.70
N ALA A 37 -24.92 -17.94 -40.12
CA ALA A 37 -25.92 -17.01 -39.59
C ALA A 37 -26.22 -17.31 -38.11
N ALA A 38 -26.27 -18.59 -37.73
CA ALA A 38 -26.46 -19.01 -36.34
C ALA A 38 -25.31 -18.51 -35.44
N GLU A 39 -24.07 -18.66 -35.88
CA GLU A 39 -22.88 -18.17 -35.16
C GLU A 39 -22.92 -16.65 -34.97
N LYS A 40 -23.28 -15.91 -36.03
CA LYS A 40 -23.46 -14.45 -35.96
C LYS A 40 -24.57 -14.05 -34.99
N PHE A 41 -25.71 -14.74 -35.02
CA PHE A 41 -26.83 -14.52 -34.11
C PHE A 41 -26.40 -14.73 -32.64
N ILE A 42 -25.75 -15.85 -32.33
CA ILE A 42 -25.26 -16.15 -30.97
C ILE A 42 -24.23 -15.10 -30.51
N GLY A 43 -23.31 -14.70 -31.39
CA GLY A 43 -22.29 -13.70 -31.09
C GLY A 43 -22.87 -12.33 -30.70
N GLN A 44 -23.93 -11.89 -31.37
CA GLN A 44 -24.59 -10.61 -31.10
C GLN A 44 -25.21 -10.55 -29.70
N TYR A 45 -25.88 -11.63 -29.27
CA TYR A 45 -26.54 -11.66 -27.96
C TYR A 45 -25.56 -11.93 -26.81
N ARG A 46 -24.50 -12.73 -27.02
CA ARG A 46 -23.41 -12.93 -26.03
C ARG A 46 -22.68 -11.63 -25.70
N ASN A 47 -22.51 -10.73 -26.67
CA ASN A 47 -21.79 -9.48 -26.46
C ASN A 47 -22.51 -8.55 -25.48
N ASN A 48 -23.85 -8.49 -25.54
CA ASN A 48 -24.65 -7.67 -24.62
C ASN A 48 -24.66 -8.24 -23.19
N GLU A 49 -24.74 -9.56 -23.03
CA GLU A 49 -24.62 -10.19 -21.70
C GLU A 49 -23.24 -9.95 -21.09
N TYR A 50 -22.17 -10.10 -21.87
CA TYR A 50 -20.80 -9.89 -21.41
C TYR A 50 -20.57 -8.46 -20.89
N ILE A 51 -21.01 -7.44 -21.63
CA ILE A 51 -20.87 -6.03 -21.20
C ILE A 51 -21.66 -5.74 -19.91
N SER A 52 -22.84 -6.35 -19.75
CA SER A 52 -23.63 -6.24 -18.52
C SER A 52 -22.89 -6.83 -17.33
N THR A 53 -22.32 -8.03 -17.47
CA THR A 53 -21.50 -8.66 -16.42
C THR A 53 -20.26 -7.84 -16.07
N VAL A 54 -19.54 -7.32 -17.07
CA VAL A 54 -18.39 -6.45 -16.85
C VAL A 54 -18.79 -5.19 -16.07
N ARG A 55 -19.93 -4.58 -16.43
CA ARG A 55 -20.46 -3.41 -15.71
C ARG A 55 -20.78 -3.73 -14.24
N SER A 56 -21.45 -4.84 -13.96
CA SER A 56 -21.75 -5.26 -12.59
C SER A 56 -20.47 -5.48 -11.78
N ASN A 57 -19.49 -6.18 -12.34
CA ASN A 57 -18.20 -6.40 -11.69
C ASN A 57 -17.47 -5.08 -11.41
N MET A 58 -17.51 -4.11 -12.34
CA MET A 58 -16.93 -2.78 -12.11
C MET A 58 -17.59 -2.06 -10.94
N LEU A 59 -18.92 -2.13 -10.82
CA LEU A 59 -19.64 -1.51 -9.69
C LEU A 59 -19.27 -2.16 -8.36
N GLU A 60 -19.17 -3.48 -8.30
CA GLU A 60 -18.71 -4.19 -7.10
C GLU A 60 -17.27 -3.81 -6.71
N ILE A 61 -16.38 -3.68 -7.70
CA ILE A 61 -15.00 -3.24 -7.46
C ILE A 61 -14.97 -1.82 -6.90
N LEU A 62 -15.81 -0.91 -7.41
CA LEU A 62 -15.91 0.45 -6.90
C LEU A 62 -16.40 0.49 -5.44
N GLU A 63 -17.37 -0.33 -5.07
CA GLU A 63 -17.83 -0.44 -3.68
C GLU A 63 -16.74 -0.99 -2.76
N LYS A 64 -16.05 -2.06 -3.18
CA LYS A 64 -14.93 -2.63 -2.42
C LYS A 64 -13.80 -1.61 -2.24
N ARG A 65 -13.46 -0.86 -3.29
CA ARG A 65 -12.46 0.20 -3.20
C ARG A 65 -12.86 1.25 -2.16
N LYS A 66 -14.11 1.70 -2.16
CA LYS A 66 -14.59 2.70 -1.19
C LYS A 66 -14.47 2.20 0.26
N LEU A 67 -14.72 0.92 0.51
CA LEU A 67 -14.54 0.31 1.83
C LEU A 67 -13.06 0.26 2.24
N LEU A 68 -12.18 -0.14 1.31
CA LEU A 68 -10.72 -0.15 1.54
C LEU A 68 -10.16 1.24 1.81
N ASP A 69 -10.61 2.26 1.05
CA ASP A 69 -10.18 3.64 1.24
C ASP A 69 -10.58 4.13 2.65
N LYS A 70 -11.78 3.80 3.12
CA LYS A 70 -12.23 4.12 4.49
C LYS A 70 -11.40 3.41 5.56
N GLU A 71 -11.12 2.12 5.39
CA GLU A 71 -10.30 1.35 6.34
C GLU A 71 -8.86 1.90 6.41
N LEU A 72 -8.33 2.36 5.27
CA LEU A 72 -7.03 3.00 5.19
C LEU A 72 -7.03 4.33 5.95
N GLU A 73 -8.04 5.19 5.75
CA GLU A 73 -8.19 6.45 6.49
C GLU A 73 -8.22 6.20 8.01
N GLU A 74 -9.06 5.28 8.49
CA GLU A 74 -9.14 4.93 9.92
C GLU A 74 -7.82 4.36 10.47
N SER A 75 -7.02 3.71 9.62
CA SER A 75 -5.72 3.17 10.02
C SER A 75 -4.65 4.27 10.10
N ILE A 76 -4.68 5.23 9.18
CA ILE A 76 -3.82 6.41 9.20
C ILE A 76 -4.08 7.23 10.46
N ASP A 77 -5.35 7.49 10.78
CA ASP A 77 -5.74 8.25 11.97
C ASP A 77 -5.22 7.59 13.26
N ARG A 78 -5.31 6.27 13.37
CA ARG A 78 -4.74 5.53 14.51
C ARG A 78 -3.22 5.68 14.64
N VAL A 79 -2.50 5.69 13.52
CA VAL A 79 -1.05 5.91 13.52
C VAL A 79 -0.73 7.35 13.96
N VAL A 80 -1.45 8.33 13.43
CA VAL A 80 -1.26 9.75 13.79
C VAL A 80 -1.54 9.96 15.27
N ASP A 81 -2.65 9.42 15.80
CA ASP A 81 -2.99 9.48 17.22
C ASP A 81 -1.93 8.83 18.10
N PHE A 82 -1.40 7.67 17.69
CA PHE A 82 -0.31 7.00 18.39
C PHE A 82 0.95 7.88 18.43
N LEU A 83 1.33 8.47 17.30
CA LEU A 83 2.50 9.33 17.22
C LEU A 83 2.33 10.62 18.03
N ASP A 84 1.14 11.23 18.04
CA ASP A 84 0.85 12.42 18.84
C ASP A 84 0.90 12.12 20.34
N ARG A 85 0.31 10.99 20.77
CA ARG A 85 0.43 10.50 22.16
C ARG A 85 1.87 10.18 22.54
N PHE A 86 2.62 9.54 21.65
CA PHE A 86 4.04 9.25 21.87
C PHE A 86 4.84 10.53 22.05
N LYS A 87 4.65 11.52 21.16
CA LYS A 87 5.29 12.85 21.28
C LYS A 87 4.93 13.57 22.59
N LYS A 88 3.67 13.48 23.02
CA LYS A 88 3.21 14.07 24.29
C LYS A 88 3.78 13.34 25.52
N SER A 89 4.04 12.03 25.41
CA SER A 89 4.56 11.21 26.51
C SER A 89 6.09 11.24 26.62
N THR A 90 6.83 11.53 25.54
CA THR A 90 8.29 11.66 25.56
C THR A 90 8.70 13.11 25.27
N PRO A 91 9.08 13.91 26.28
CA PRO A 91 9.44 15.32 26.08
C PRO A 91 10.79 15.52 25.35
N PHE A 92 11.43 14.44 24.91
CA PHE A 92 12.75 14.42 24.27
C PHE A 92 12.80 13.38 23.16
N ALA A 93 13.57 13.66 22.11
CA ALA A 93 13.91 12.72 21.05
C ALA A 93 15.12 11.88 21.47
N MET A 94 15.09 10.59 21.12
CA MET A 94 16.24 9.70 21.18
C MET A 94 16.70 9.42 19.75
N ILE A 95 17.98 9.69 19.46
CA ILE A 95 18.54 9.52 18.11
C ILE A 95 19.84 8.74 18.18
N GLU A 96 20.15 8.05 17.09
CA GLU A 96 21.45 7.41 16.86
C GLU A 96 22.21 8.20 15.79
N VAL A 97 23.49 8.52 16.05
CA VAL A 97 24.36 9.22 15.10
C VAL A 97 25.67 8.46 14.96
N LYS A 98 26.02 8.12 13.71
CA LYS A 98 27.31 7.49 13.41
C LYS A 98 28.42 8.53 13.34
N ILE A 99 29.57 8.21 13.93
CA ILE A 99 30.78 9.03 13.85
C ILE A 99 31.52 8.69 12.57
N ASN A 100 31.65 9.68 11.69
CA ASN A 100 32.38 9.54 10.44
C ASN A 100 33.89 9.44 10.68
N ASP A 101 34.60 8.86 9.73
CA ASP A 101 36.05 8.63 9.81
C ASP A 101 36.87 9.91 9.92
N ASN A 102 36.34 11.04 9.46
CA ASN A 102 36.98 12.37 9.52
C ASN A 102 36.37 13.28 10.58
N SER A 103 35.66 12.70 11.56
CA SER A 103 34.99 13.45 12.61
C SER A 103 35.98 14.33 13.41
N PRO A 104 35.64 15.60 13.69
CA PRO A 104 36.52 16.52 14.43
C PRO A 104 36.64 16.16 15.93
N VAL A 105 35.85 15.20 16.42
CA VAL A 105 35.83 14.78 17.83
C VAL A 105 36.54 13.45 18.08
N ILE A 106 37.09 12.80 17.05
CA ILE A 106 37.85 11.55 17.20
C ILE A 106 38.96 11.71 18.23
N ASP A 107 39.12 10.69 19.08
CA ASP A 107 40.08 10.58 20.18
C ASP A 107 39.93 11.62 21.31
N LYS A 108 38.93 12.51 21.23
CA LYS A 108 38.61 13.44 22.32
C LYS A 108 37.64 12.78 23.30
N LYS A 109 37.79 13.10 24.58
CA LYS A 109 36.85 12.61 25.61
C LYS A 109 35.55 13.41 25.63
N LEU A 110 34.46 12.76 26.03
CA LEU A 110 33.14 13.37 26.21
C LEU A 110 33.21 14.66 27.06
N LEU A 111 33.96 14.61 28.16
CA LEU A 111 34.15 15.74 29.07
C LEU A 111 34.91 16.91 28.41
N GLU A 112 35.96 16.62 27.64
CA GLU A 112 36.83 17.62 27.00
C GLU A 112 36.05 18.44 25.97
N VAL A 113 35.19 17.78 25.20
CA VAL A 113 34.49 18.43 24.09
C VAL A 113 33.28 19.24 24.55
N LYS A 114 32.88 19.10 25.83
CA LYS A 114 31.70 19.75 26.44
C LYS A 114 30.42 19.48 25.65
N PHE A 115 30.20 18.21 25.28
CA PHE A 115 29.16 17.76 24.34
C PHE A 115 27.77 18.34 24.67
N TRP A 116 27.31 18.16 25.91
CA TRP A 116 26.00 18.64 26.35
C TRP A 116 25.88 20.16 26.26
N GLN A 117 26.92 20.92 26.62
CA GLN A 117 26.87 22.39 26.59
C GLN A 117 26.80 22.95 25.15
N LYS A 118 27.38 22.23 24.18
CA LYS A 118 27.44 22.67 22.78
C LYS A 118 26.24 22.21 21.96
N THR A 119 25.67 21.05 22.29
CA THR A 119 24.59 20.45 21.51
C THR A 119 23.23 20.57 22.21
N GLY A 120 23.20 20.54 23.55
CA GLY A 120 21.99 20.32 24.34
C GLY A 120 21.61 18.84 24.47
N ALA A 121 22.42 17.92 23.94
CA ALA A 121 22.16 16.49 23.94
C ALA A 121 22.88 15.79 25.10
N THR A 122 22.23 14.77 25.67
CA THR A 122 22.84 13.87 26.65
C THR A 122 23.22 12.56 25.98
N LEU A 123 24.49 12.18 26.05
CA LEU A 123 24.96 10.88 25.58
C LEU A 123 24.53 9.79 26.56
N ILE A 124 23.67 8.88 26.12
CA ILE A 124 23.13 7.79 26.96
C ILE A 124 23.74 6.44 26.63
N GLY A 125 24.39 6.30 25.48
CA GLY A 125 25.04 5.07 25.06
C GLY A 125 25.85 5.24 23.80
N TYR A 126 26.61 4.21 23.45
CA TYR A 126 27.24 4.09 22.15
C TYR A 126 27.35 2.61 21.75
N ARG A 127 27.34 2.36 20.44
CA ARG A 127 27.58 1.05 19.86
C ARG A 127 28.96 1.02 19.24
N ARG A 128 29.79 0.07 19.65
CA ARG A 128 31.15 -0.16 19.14
C ARG A 128 31.32 -1.64 18.84
N ASP A 129 31.76 -1.96 17.62
CA ASP A 129 31.98 -3.34 17.18
C ASP A 129 30.76 -4.27 17.40
N GLY A 130 29.54 -3.70 17.31
CA GLY A 130 28.28 -4.41 17.54
C GLY A 130 27.82 -4.48 19.00
N GLU A 131 28.67 -4.12 19.97
CA GLU A 131 28.33 -4.09 21.39
C GLU A 131 27.75 -2.74 21.80
N LEU A 132 26.66 -2.78 22.58
CA LEU A 132 26.02 -1.59 23.15
C LEU A 132 26.57 -1.34 24.56
N VAL A 133 27.17 -0.17 24.77
CA VAL A 133 27.55 0.33 26.08
C VAL A 133 26.58 1.42 26.49
N VAL A 134 25.94 1.25 27.64
CA VAL A 134 24.98 2.20 28.21
C VAL A 134 25.66 3.06 29.26
N SER A 135 25.22 4.32 29.36
CA SER A 135 25.70 5.32 30.33
C SER A 135 27.24 5.48 30.32
N PRO A 136 27.82 5.89 29.17
CA PRO A 136 29.25 6.16 29.07
C PRO A 136 29.68 7.19 30.12
N GLY A 137 30.78 6.90 30.80
CA GLY A 137 31.42 7.85 31.71
C GLY A 137 32.05 9.05 30.99
N PRO A 138 32.51 10.06 31.74
CA PRO A 138 33.15 11.25 31.18
C PRO A 138 34.42 10.95 30.35
N ASP A 139 35.03 9.79 30.58
CA ASP A 139 36.23 9.29 29.90
C ASP A 139 35.96 8.60 28.56
N TYR A 140 34.69 8.44 28.16
CA TYR A 140 34.38 7.93 26.83
C TYR A 140 35.06 8.79 25.77
N ALA A 141 35.92 8.17 24.97
CA ALA A 141 36.54 8.78 23.81
C ALA A 141 35.79 8.36 22.55
N PHE A 142 35.40 9.35 21.76
CA PHE A 142 34.76 9.14 20.46
C PHE A 142 35.73 8.41 19.52
N ARG A 143 35.28 7.34 18.87
CA ARG A 143 36.07 6.63 17.86
C ARG A 143 35.34 6.56 16.54
N LYS A 144 36.11 6.49 15.45
CA LYS A 144 35.57 6.27 14.10
C LYS A 144 34.70 5.02 14.07
N GLY A 145 33.56 5.11 13.40
CA GLY A 145 32.64 3.98 13.25
C GLY A 145 31.73 3.72 14.45
N ASP A 146 31.95 4.37 15.60
CA ASP A 146 30.99 4.31 16.71
C ASP A 146 29.64 4.87 16.27
N THR A 147 28.56 4.32 16.81
CA THR A 147 27.23 4.93 16.75
C THR A 147 26.86 5.43 18.13
N ILE A 148 26.83 6.74 18.34
CA ILE A 148 26.39 7.34 19.60
C ILE A 148 24.87 7.38 19.69
N ILE A 149 24.35 7.17 20.89
CA ILE A 149 22.92 7.23 21.21
C ILE A 149 22.71 8.38 22.19
N VAL A 150 21.91 9.36 21.78
CA VAL A 150 21.74 10.60 22.54
C VAL A 150 20.26 10.93 22.72
N ILE A 151 19.95 11.63 23.80
CA ILE A 151 18.62 12.20 24.06
C ILE A 151 18.69 13.73 24.10
N GLY A 152 17.66 14.41 23.61
CA GLY A 152 17.57 15.88 23.66
C GLY A 152 16.25 16.41 23.12
N ALA A 153 16.17 17.71 22.84
CA ALA A 153 15.00 18.31 22.22
C ALA A 153 14.71 17.71 20.82
N TYR A 154 13.51 17.91 20.28
CA TYR A 154 13.10 17.33 18.99
C TYR A 154 13.99 17.72 17.80
N ASP A 155 14.68 18.86 17.87
CA ASP A 155 15.56 19.38 16.82
C ASP A 155 17.04 19.04 17.04
N ILE A 156 17.34 18.08 17.92
CA ILE A 156 18.71 17.82 18.37
C ILE A 156 19.60 17.14 17.32
N TYR A 157 18.99 16.49 16.32
CA TYR A 157 19.70 15.74 15.28
C TYR A 157 20.74 16.60 14.56
N ASP A 158 20.33 17.75 14.02
CA ASP A 158 21.21 18.61 13.24
C ASP A 158 22.36 19.17 14.09
N LYS A 159 22.08 19.52 15.36
CA LYS A 159 23.10 20.02 16.30
C LYS A 159 24.14 18.95 16.63
N VAL A 160 23.71 17.69 16.80
CA VAL A 160 24.62 16.58 17.11
C VAL A 160 25.43 16.21 15.87
N VAL A 161 24.80 16.11 14.70
CA VAL A 161 25.52 15.81 13.44
C VAL A 161 26.56 16.89 13.15
N ALA A 162 26.20 18.18 13.20
CA ALA A 162 27.14 19.28 12.98
C ALA A 162 28.27 19.34 14.01
N PHE A 163 28.07 18.74 15.19
CA PHE A 163 29.10 18.66 16.22
C PHE A 163 30.08 17.52 16.00
N VAL A 164 29.58 16.35 15.58
CA VAL A 164 30.37 15.12 15.47
C VAL A 164 30.86 14.83 14.06
N ASN A 165 30.34 15.45 13.01
CA ASN A 165 30.68 15.18 11.61
C ASN A 165 30.92 16.49 10.85
#